data_AF-A0A9P7AJS5-F1
#
_entry.id   AF-A0A9P7AJS5-F1
#
_cell.length_a   1.000
_cell.length_b   1.000
_cell.length_c   1.000
_cell.angle_alpha   90.00
_cell.angle_beta   90.00
_cell.angle_gamma   90.00
#
_symmetry.space_group_name_H-M   'P 1'
#
loop_
_entity.id
_entity.type
_entity.pdbx_description
1 polymer ?
#
loop_
_entity_poly.entity_id
_entity_poly.type
_entity_poly.pdbx_seq_one_letter_code
_entity_poly.pdbx_strand_id
1 'polypeptide(L)'
;MLHLELPHVNVLSKVDLIAQYGDLDFNLNFYTEVQDLSYLENALNTSSPRYTALTKELCSVIEDYGLVEFETLAVEDKASMLHLTRAIDRATGYVFVPPHDAPAPEGTLEASSVPTSMRPNTFSLFSSAAGPMAGSVGDVQERWVDAREQWDAFERKEWRQEGEMIREAREREKAIQGEQRGKSGIRERK
;
A
#
# COMPACT_ATOMS: atom_id res chain seq x y z
N MET A 1 21.79 -18.70 7.06
CA MET A 1 21.03 -18.38 5.82
C MET A 1 20.35 -19.66 5.36
N LEU A 2 19.03 -19.73 5.52
CA LEU A 2 18.24 -20.87 5.06
C LEU A 2 18.03 -20.77 3.55
N HIS A 3 18.25 -21.88 2.84
CA HIS A 3 17.96 -21.96 1.42
C HIS A 3 16.50 -22.38 1.25
N LEU A 4 15.60 -21.40 1.12
CA LEU A 4 14.23 -21.64 0.68
C LEU A 4 14.22 -21.71 -0.86
N GLU A 5 13.44 -22.64 -1.42
CA GLU A 5 13.41 -22.89 -2.87
C GLU A 5 12.71 -21.76 -3.65
N LEU A 6 11.88 -20.96 -2.98
CA LEU A 6 11.08 -19.89 -3.56
C LEU A 6 11.11 -18.64 -2.67
N PRO A 7 10.92 -17.44 -3.23
CA PRO A 7 10.72 -16.23 -2.43
C PRO A 7 9.40 -16.32 -1.64
N HIS A 8 9.45 -15.93 -0.37
CA HIS A 8 8.30 -15.91 0.53
C HIS A 8 8.03 -14.49 0.99
N VAL A 9 6.75 -14.08 0.97
CA VAL A 9 6.26 -12.84 1.56
C VAL A 9 5.11 -13.23 2.48
N ASN A 10 5.24 -12.97 3.78
CA ASN A 10 4.14 -13.23 4.73
C ASN A 10 3.30 -11.96 4.86
N VAL A 11 1.98 -12.14 4.92
CA VAL A 11 1.04 -11.01 4.90
C VAL A 11 -0.02 -11.16 5.98
N LEU A 12 -0.18 -10.12 6.80
CA LEU A 12 -1.34 -9.94 7.65
C LEU A 12 -2.44 -9.26 6.83
N SER A 13 -3.35 -10.07 6.27
CA SER A 13 -4.29 -9.63 5.23
C SER A 13 -5.53 -8.87 5.68
N LYS A 14 -5.80 -8.83 7.00
CA LYS A 14 -7.03 -8.31 7.59
C LYS A 14 -6.77 -7.39 8.77
N VAL A 15 -5.83 -6.47 8.59
CA VAL A 15 -5.45 -5.50 9.64
C VAL A 15 -6.64 -4.60 10.02
N ASP A 16 -7.55 -4.37 9.08
CA ASP A 16 -8.82 -3.66 9.26
C ASP A 16 -9.77 -4.30 10.28
N LEU A 17 -9.64 -5.60 10.54
CA LEU A 17 -10.49 -6.32 11.50
C LEU A 17 -9.90 -6.39 12.90
N ILE A 18 -8.63 -5.99 13.11
CA ILE A 18 -7.95 -6.17 14.40
C ILE A 18 -8.73 -5.53 15.55
N ALA A 19 -9.24 -4.31 15.35
CA ALA A 19 -10.04 -3.61 16.35
C ALA A 19 -11.30 -4.37 16.81
N GLN A 20 -11.81 -5.33 16.02
CA GLN A 20 -12.96 -6.16 16.41
C GLN A 20 -12.59 -7.27 17.41
N TYR A 21 -11.31 -7.64 17.48
CA TYR A 21 -10.81 -8.71 18.33
C TYR A 21 -10.32 -8.22 19.70
N GLY A 22 -10.27 -6.90 19.91
CA GLY A 22 -9.84 -6.26 21.15
C GLY A 22 -8.62 -5.37 20.95
N ASP A 23 -8.13 -4.82 22.05
CA ASP A 23 -6.90 -4.04 22.05
C ASP A 23 -5.69 -4.96 21.91
N LEU A 24 -4.70 -4.51 21.13
CA LEU A 24 -3.43 -5.19 20.99
C LEU A 24 -2.56 -4.95 22.23
N ASP A 25 -1.89 -5.99 22.72
CA ASP A 25 -0.93 -5.87 23.83
C ASP A 25 0.32 -5.06 23.43
N PHE A 26 0.66 -5.05 22.14
CA PHE A 26 1.83 -4.38 21.58
C PHE A 26 1.49 -3.63 20.28
N ASN A 27 2.38 -2.72 19.87
CA ASN A 27 2.26 -2.04 18.57
C ASN A 27 2.33 -3.03 17.40
N LEU A 28 1.74 -2.66 16.27
CA LEU A 28 1.71 -3.52 15.08
C LEU A 28 3.12 -3.85 14.57
N ASN A 29 4.07 -2.91 14.70
CA ASN A 29 5.48 -3.10 14.36
C ASN A 29 6.10 -4.31 15.07
N PHE A 30 5.70 -4.59 16.31
CA PHE A 30 6.21 -5.72 17.07
C PHE A 30 5.85 -7.06 16.40
N TYR A 31 4.61 -7.17 15.90
CA TYR A 31 4.12 -8.36 15.23
C TYR A 31 4.60 -8.49 13.78
N THR A 32 5.02 -7.39 13.15
CA THR A 32 5.50 -7.37 11.76
C THR A 32 7.00 -7.59 11.65
N GLU A 33 7.80 -6.90 12.47
CA GLU A 33 9.26 -6.98 12.44
C GLU A 33 9.77 -8.21 13.18
N VAL A 34 9.00 -8.73 14.16
CA VAL A 34 9.31 -9.96 14.91
C VAL A 34 10.71 -9.91 15.53
N GLN A 35 11.13 -8.71 15.97
CA GLN A 35 12.40 -8.49 16.66
C GLN A 35 12.15 -8.48 18.18
N ASP A 36 12.91 -9.29 18.91
CA ASP A 36 12.81 -9.45 20.37
C ASP A 36 11.44 -9.97 20.87
N LEU A 37 11.18 -11.25 20.65
CA LEU A 37 10.00 -12.00 21.09
C LEU A 37 9.97 -12.28 22.59
N SER A 38 10.92 -11.77 23.38
CA SER A 38 10.93 -11.98 24.84
C SER A 38 9.65 -11.50 25.53
N TYR A 39 9.05 -10.41 25.04
CA TYR A 39 7.76 -9.89 25.52
C TYR A 39 6.61 -10.86 25.22
N LEU A 40 6.60 -11.45 24.02
CA LEU A 40 5.61 -12.43 23.61
C LEU A 40 5.78 -13.75 24.39
N GLU A 41 7.02 -14.19 24.61
CA GLU A 41 7.34 -15.36 25.41
C GLU A 41 6.75 -15.22 26.83
N ASN A 42 6.94 -14.06 27.47
CA ASN A 42 6.39 -13.80 28.81
C ASN A 42 4.85 -13.82 28.84
N ALA A 43 4.20 -13.22 27.84
CA ALA A 43 2.74 -13.22 27.73
C ALA A 43 2.18 -14.65 27.51
N LEU A 44 2.81 -15.44 26.63
CA LEU A 44 2.41 -16.82 26.33
C LEU A 44 2.69 -17.78 27.50
N ASN A 45 3.78 -17.56 28.24
CA ASN A 45 4.09 -18.34 29.44
C ASN A 45 3.08 -18.09 30.56
N THR A 46 2.56 -16.86 30.66
CA THR A 46 1.53 -16.51 31.64
C THR A 46 0.20 -17.20 31.31
N SER A 47 -0.18 -17.26 30.02
CA SER A 47 -1.42 -17.92 29.60
C SER A 47 -1.33 -19.44 29.52
N SER A 48 -0.15 -19.99 29.16
CA SER A 48 0.05 -21.41 28.89
C SER A 48 1.40 -21.94 29.42
N PRO A 49 1.58 -22.01 30.75
CA PRO A 49 2.87 -22.37 31.37
C PRO A 49 3.34 -23.80 31.07
N ARG A 50 2.46 -24.66 30.54
CA ARG A 50 2.81 -26.03 30.12
C ARG A 50 3.85 -26.03 28.99
N TYR A 51 3.85 -25.00 28.14
CA TYR A 51 4.63 -24.97 26.90
C TYR A 51 5.84 -24.05 26.96
N THR A 52 6.24 -23.56 28.14
CA THR A 52 7.30 -22.57 28.26
C THR A 52 8.60 -22.93 27.58
N ALA A 53 9.08 -24.16 27.78
CA ALA A 53 10.31 -24.61 27.12
C ALA A 53 10.16 -24.64 25.59
N LEU A 54 9.00 -25.04 25.06
CA LEU A 54 8.75 -25.08 23.62
C LEU A 54 8.64 -23.68 23.03
N THR A 55 7.88 -22.80 23.68
CA THR A 55 7.71 -21.40 23.25
C THR A 55 9.06 -20.70 23.15
N LYS A 56 9.93 -20.88 24.16
CA LYS A 56 11.28 -20.32 24.17
C LYS A 56 12.14 -20.79 22.99
N GLU A 57 12.21 -22.10 22.78
CA GLU A 57 13.01 -22.66 21.67
C GLU A 57 12.46 -22.21 20.31
N LEU A 58 11.14 -22.10 20.18
CA LEU A 58 10.50 -21.61 18.96
C LEU A 58 10.81 -20.14 18.69
N CYS A 59 10.72 -19.27 19.70
CA CYS A 59 11.10 -17.87 19.61
C CYS A 59 12.58 -17.71 19.23
N SER A 60 13.49 -18.46 19.87
CA SER A 60 14.93 -18.45 19.55
C SER A 60 15.18 -18.79 18.10
N VAL A 61 14.54 -19.84 17.57
CA VAL A 61 14.72 -20.24 16.16
C VAL A 61 14.18 -19.18 15.19
N ILE A 62 13.07 -18.52 15.51
CA ILE A 62 12.52 -17.47 14.64
C ILE A 62 13.49 -16.26 14.59
N GLU A 63 14.00 -15.84 15.75
CA GLU A 63 14.92 -14.70 15.86
C GLU A 63 16.28 -14.99 15.23
N ASP A 64 16.91 -16.12 15.57
CA ASP A 64 18.28 -16.46 15.13
C ASP A 64 18.40 -16.52 13.60
N TYR A 65 17.32 -16.90 12.93
CA TYR A 65 17.29 -17.08 11.48
C TYR A 65 16.52 -15.97 10.75
N GLY A 66 15.93 -15.01 11.47
CA GLY A 66 15.09 -13.95 10.88
C GLY A 66 13.98 -14.52 10.00
N LEU A 67 13.35 -15.61 10.46
CA LEU A 67 12.52 -16.47 9.61
C LEU A 67 11.19 -15.85 9.17
N VAL A 68 10.71 -14.90 9.97
CA VAL A 68 9.35 -14.41 9.87
C VAL A 68 9.38 -12.91 9.96
N GLU A 69 8.99 -12.28 8.86
CA GLU A 69 8.63 -10.86 8.79
C GLU A 69 7.27 -10.81 8.08
N PHE A 70 6.40 -9.91 8.50
CA PHE A 70 5.08 -9.75 7.91
C PHE A 70 4.89 -8.35 7.33
N GLU A 71 4.31 -8.32 6.13
CA GLU A 71 3.73 -7.11 5.56
C GLU A 71 2.28 -6.96 6.00
N THR A 72 1.85 -5.71 6.21
CA THR A 72 0.46 -5.40 6.56
C THR A 72 -0.36 -5.13 5.32
N LEU A 73 -1.55 -5.71 5.25
CA LEU A 73 -2.51 -5.46 4.18
C LEU A 73 -3.88 -5.10 4.75
N ALA A 74 -4.38 -3.96 4.29
CA ALA A 74 -5.78 -3.57 4.38
C ALA A 74 -6.35 -3.49 2.96
N VAL A 75 -7.32 -4.36 2.63
CA VAL A 75 -7.86 -4.49 1.26
C VAL A 75 -8.64 -3.23 0.83
N GLU A 76 -9.17 -2.47 1.77
CA GLU A 76 -9.89 -1.22 1.51
C GLU A 76 -8.93 -0.05 1.19
N ASP A 77 -7.65 -0.15 1.58
CA ASP A 77 -6.64 0.87 1.32
C ASP A 77 -5.80 0.56 0.07
N LYS A 78 -5.93 1.42 -0.93
CA LYS A 78 -5.15 1.36 -2.17
C LYS A 78 -3.64 1.50 -1.90
N ALA A 79 -3.23 2.31 -0.93
CA ALA A 79 -1.81 2.52 -0.64
C ALA A 79 -1.19 1.23 -0.08
N SER A 80 -1.83 0.59 0.89
CA SER A 80 -1.45 -0.72 1.43
C SER A 80 -1.39 -1.80 0.35
N MET A 81 -2.36 -1.86 -0.57
CA MET A 81 -2.31 -2.79 -1.71
C MET A 81 -1.11 -2.54 -2.63
N LEU A 82 -0.80 -1.27 -2.93
CA LEU A 82 0.34 -0.90 -3.78
C LEU A 82 1.67 -1.22 -3.10
N HIS A 83 1.76 -0.99 -1.80
CA HIS A 83 2.92 -1.34 -0.99
C HIS A 83 3.22 -2.84 -1.07
N LEU A 84 2.22 -3.68 -0.79
CA LEU A 84 2.38 -5.14 -0.88
C LEU A 84 2.72 -5.59 -2.30
N THR A 85 2.09 -5.01 -3.32
CA THR A 85 2.39 -5.35 -4.72
C THR A 85 3.87 -5.07 -5.04
N ARG A 86 4.41 -3.94 -4.58
CA ARG A 86 5.83 -3.60 -4.76
C ARG A 86 6.76 -4.53 -3.97
N ALA A 87 6.36 -4.96 -2.78
CA ALA A 87 7.10 -5.97 -2.01
C ALA A 87 7.18 -7.30 -2.77
N ILE A 88 6.06 -7.75 -3.34
CA ILE A 88 6.00 -8.98 -4.16
C ILE A 88 6.82 -8.82 -5.44
N ASP A 89 6.72 -7.69 -6.14
CA ASP A 89 7.50 -7.41 -7.33
C ASP A 89 9.02 -7.43 -7.03
N ARG A 90 9.43 -6.84 -5.90
CA ARG A 90 10.83 -6.88 -5.44
C ARG A 90 11.28 -8.30 -5.12
N ALA A 91 10.47 -9.08 -4.40
CA ALA A 91 10.81 -10.46 -4.03
C ALA A 91 10.88 -11.41 -5.24
N THR A 92 10.03 -11.17 -6.25
CA THR A 92 10.01 -11.94 -7.51
C THR A 92 11.00 -11.44 -8.55
N GLY A 93 11.58 -10.25 -8.36
CA GLY A 93 12.43 -9.59 -9.34
C GLY A 93 11.67 -9.05 -10.55
N TYR A 94 10.36 -8.81 -10.42
CA TYR A 94 9.52 -8.25 -11.47
C TYR A 94 9.82 -6.75 -11.66
N VAL A 95 10.21 -6.37 -12.89
CA VAL A 95 10.45 -4.97 -13.28
C VAL A 95 9.48 -4.63 -14.40
N PHE A 96 8.51 -3.75 -14.11
CA PHE A 96 7.52 -3.32 -15.09
C PHE A 96 8.15 -2.41 -16.14
N VAL A 97 8.22 -2.84 -17.40
CA VAL A 97 8.66 -1.99 -18.51
C VAL A 97 7.43 -1.48 -19.27
N PRO A 98 7.15 -0.17 -19.27
CA PRO A 98 6.01 0.38 -19.99
C PRO A 98 6.19 0.19 -21.51
N PRO A 99 5.08 -0.02 -22.26
CA PRO A 99 5.11 -0.07 -23.71
C PRO A 99 5.54 1.29 -24.30
N HIS A 100 6.03 1.25 -25.54
CA HIS A 100 6.60 2.41 -26.24
C HIS A 100 5.70 3.66 -26.23
N ASP A 101 4.40 3.47 -26.43
CA ASP A 101 3.42 4.54 -26.62
C ASP A 101 2.74 4.98 -25.31
N ALA A 102 3.19 4.46 -24.17
CA ALA A 102 2.65 4.87 -22.88
C ALA A 102 3.05 6.32 -22.57
N PRO A 103 2.12 7.15 -22.05
CA PRO A 103 2.47 8.50 -21.61
C PRO A 103 3.48 8.39 -20.48
N ALA A 104 4.66 8.98 -20.70
CA ALA A 104 5.71 8.99 -19.71
C ALA A 104 5.34 10.00 -18.59
N PRO A 105 5.47 9.63 -17.31
CA PRO A 105 5.23 10.55 -16.21
C PRO A 105 6.26 11.68 -16.20
N GLU A 106 5.87 12.84 -15.67
CA GLU A 106 6.69 14.05 -15.63
C GLU A 106 8.04 13.78 -14.93
N GLY A 107 9.15 14.13 -15.59
CA GLY A 107 10.51 13.97 -15.05
C GLY A 107 11.31 12.76 -15.57
N THR A 108 10.76 11.97 -16.49
CA THR A 108 11.49 10.89 -17.15
C THR A 108 12.44 11.41 -18.25
N LEU A 109 13.69 10.94 -18.25
CA LEU A 109 14.63 11.23 -19.35
C LEU A 109 14.19 10.46 -20.59
N GLU A 110 13.70 11.18 -21.60
CA GLU A 110 13.28 10.66 -22.90
C GLU A 110 14.44 9.99 -23.65
N ALA A 111 14.51 8.66 -23.57
CA ALA A 111 15.34 7.84 -24.46
C ALA A 111 14.47 7.16 -25.53
N SER A 112 13.54 7.90 -26.14
CA SER A 112 12.57 7.37 -27.11
C SER A 112 13.20 6.87 -28.42
N SER A 113 14.46 7.21 -28.70
CA SER A 113 15.17 6.82 -29.92
C SER A 113 15.84 5.43 -29.88
N VAL A 114 15.92 4.78 -28.70
CA VAL A 114 16.57 3.46 -28.54
C VAL A 114 15.52 2.34 -28.46
N PRO A 115 15.81 1.12 -28.96
CA PRO A 115 14.92 -0.04 -28.81
C PRO A 115 14.56 -0.28 -27.33
N THR A 116 13.35 -0.77 -27.05
CA THR A 116 12.82 -0.96 -25.68
C THR A 116 13.76 -1.75 -24.76
N SER A 117 14.54 -2.68 -25.32
CA SER A 117 15.53 -3.49 -24.59
C SER A 117 16.83 -2.75 -24.20
N MET A 118 17.08 -1.57 -24.78
CA MET A 118 18.29 -0.77 -24.58
C MET A 118 18.02 0.59 -23.92
N ARG A 119 16.75 0.93 -23.68
CA ARG A 119 16.43 2.13 -22.90
C ARG A 119 16.86 1.90 -21.46
N PRO A 120 17.54 2.87 -20.83
CA PRO A 120 17.77 2.81 -19.39
C PRO A 120 16.40 2.95 -18.72
N ASN A 121 15.82 1.81 -18.33
CA ASN A 121 14.57 1.61 -17.58
C ASN A 121 14.64 2.16 -16.15
N THR A 122 15.36 3.26 -15.95
CA THR A 122 15.55 3.98 -14.70
C THR A 122 14.21 4.28 -14.05
N PHE A 123 13.22 4.77 -14.81
CA PHE A 123 11.88 5.02 -14.26
C PHE A 123 11.23 3.76 -13.66
N SER A 124 11.22 2.65 -14.41
CA SER A 124 10.70 1.36 -13.95
C SER A 124 11.46 0.82 -12.74
N LEU A 125 12.79 0.96 -12.75
CA LEU A 125 13.66 0.54 -11.66
C LEU A 125 13.43 1.38 -10.40
N PHE A 126 13.29 2.69 -10.53
CA PHE A 126 13.01 3.59 -9.40
C PHE A 126 11.53 3.56 -8.97
N SER A 127 10.60 3.13 -9.82
CA SER A 127 9.20 2.98 -9.44
C SER A 127 8.93 1.64 -8.74
N SER A 128 9.39 0.51 -9.30
CA SER A 128 9.08 -0.82 -8.76
C SER A 128 10.12 -1.32 -7.74
N ALA A 129 11.41 -1.14 -8.00
CA ALA A 129 12.47 -1.79 -7.21
C ALA A 129 13.11 -0.87 -6.15
N ALA A 130 13.53 0.34 -6.55
CA ALA A 130 14.38 1.23 -5.75
C ALA A 130 13.67 2.48 -5.22
N GLY A 131 12.36 2.60 -5.45
CA GLY A 131 11.58 3.74 -4.97
C GLY A 131 11.21 3.61 -3.50
N PRO A 132 10.95 4.74 -2.82
CA PRO A 132 10.37 4.71 -1.49
C PRO A 132 9.03 3.97 -1.53
N MET A 133 8.89 2.99 -0.64
CA MET A 133 7.61 2.32 -0.38
C MET A 133 6.78 3.26 0.50
N ALA A 134 5.57 3.57 0.05
CA ALA A 134 4.65 4.43 0.76
C ALA A 134 3.66 3.55 1.54
N GLY A 135 3.33 3.94 2.78
CA GLY A 135 2.49 3.16 3.69
C GLY A 135 3.33 2.34 4.66
N SER A 136 3.89 3.01 5.66
CA SER A 136 4.58 2.34 6.75
C SER A 136 3.59 1.61 7.66
N VAL A 137 4.06 0.61 8.40
CA VAL A 137 3.24 -0.10 9.39
C VAL A 137 2.68 0.87 10.44
N GLY A 138 3.41 1.94 10.77
CA GLY A 138 2.95 3.00 11.66
C GLY A 138 1.73 3.75 11.10
N ASP A 139 1.75 4.08 9.80
CA ASP A 139 0.62 4.74 9.14
C ASP A 139 -0.63 3.83 9.15
N VAL A 140 -0.41 2.53 8.93
CA VAL A 140 -1.48 1.52 8.97
C VAL A 140 -2.04 1.40 10.39
N GLN A 141 -1.18 1.38 11.42
CA GLN A 141 -1.62 1.34 12.80
C GLN A 141 -2.45 2.58 13.16
N GLU A 142 -1.99 3.77 12.82
CA GLU A 142 -2.74 5.01 13.08
C GLU A 142 -4.10 5.00 12.38
N ARG A 143 -4.12 4.60 11.09
CA ARG A 143 -5.32 4.59 10.27
C ARG A 143 -6.37 3.57 10.71
N TRP A 144 -5.94 2.35 11.07
CA TRP A 144 -6.85 1.20 11.25
C TRP A 144 -7.03 0.77 12.70
N VAL A 145 -6.09 1.10 13.60
CA VAL A 145 -6.13 0.73 15.02
C VAL A 145 -6.45 1.96 15.87
N ASP A 146 -5.60 3.00 15.84
CA ASP A 146 -5.67 4.07 16.85
C ASP A 146 -6.74 5.13 16.57
N ALA A 147 -6.86 5.57 15.31
CA ALA A 147 -7.68 6.74 14.94
C ALA A 147 -8.71 6.45 13.83
N ARG A 148 -9.21 5.21 13.76
CA ARG A 148 -10.11 4.74 12.68
C ARG A 148 -11.31 5.66 12.44
N GLU A 149 -12.07 6.00 13.48
CA GLU A 149 -13.28 6.80 13.31
C GLU A 149 -13.01 8.22 12.79
N GLN A 150 -11.87 8.80 13.20
CA GLN A 150 -11.46 10.14 12.81
C GLN A 150 -11.06 10.17 11.34
N TRP A 151 -10.27 9.18 10.92
CA TRP A 151 -9.89 8.99 9.52
C TRP A 151 -11.09 8.70 8.63
N ASP A 152 -11.99 7.81 9.04
CA ASP A 152 -13.22 7.52 8.29
C ASP A 152 -14.11 8.77 8.15
N ALA A 153 -14.18 9.62 9.19
CA ALA A 153 -14.92 10.88 9.13
C ALA A 153 -14.27 11.91 8.22
N PHE A 154 -12.94 11.97 8.22
CA PHE A 154 -12.14 12.81 7.36
C PHE A 154 -12.30 12.43 5.88
N GLU A 155 -12.12 11.15 5.54
CA GLU A 155 -12.30 10.62 4.18
C GLU A 155 -13.72 10.86 3.66
N ARG A 156 -14.75 10.64 4.50
CA ARG A 156 -16.14 10.96 4.14
C ARG A 156 -16.35 12.46 3.87
N LYS A 157 -15.60 13.34 4.53
CA LYS A 157 -15.69 14.79 4.32
C LYS A 157 -15.00 15.16 3.01
N GLU A 158 -13.82 14.60 2.73
CA GLU A 158 -13.11 14.82 1.47
C GLU A 158 -13.92 14.32 0.28
N TRP A 159 -14.48 13.11 0.33
CA TRP A 159 -15.35 12.59 -0.73
C TRP A 159 -16.57 13.45 -0.99
N ARG A 160 -17.16 14.06 0.06
CA ARG A 160 -18.26 15.02 -0.10
C ARG A 160 -17.81 16.26 -0.85
N GLN A 161 -16.66 16.82 -0.49
CA GLN A 161 -16.11 18.01 -1.12
C GLN A 161 -15.71 17.74 -2.58
N GLU A 162 -15.03 16.62 -2.85
CA GLU A 162 -14.69 16.21 -4.22
C GLU A 162 -15.94 15.98 -5.06
N GLY A 163 -16.97 15.33 -4.50
CA GLY A 163 -18.25 15.11 -5.16
C GLY A 163 -18.96 16.42 -5.52
N GLU A 164 -18.95 17.40 -4.63
CA GLU A 164 -19.49 18.74 -4.90
C GLU A 164 -18.70 19.45 -6.01
N MET A 165 -17.37 19.44 -5.94
CA MET A 165 -16.49 20.04 -6.96
C MET A 165 -16.70 19.41 -8.35
N ILE A 166 -16.83 18.08 -8.43
CA ILE A 166 -17.09 17.38 -9.69
C ILE A 166 -18.47 17.75 -10.25
N ARG A 167 -19.49 17.89 -9.39
CA ARG A 167 -20.82 18.32 -9.82
C ARG A 167 -20.80 19.75 -10.37
N GLU A 168 -20.16 20.67 -9.66
CA GLU A 168 -20.00 22.04 -10.12
C GLU A 168 -19.21 22.13 -11.44
N ALA A 169 -18.11 21.40 -11.56
CA ALA A 169 -17.33 21.35 -12.80
C ALA A 169 -18.20 20.86 -13.97
N ARG A 170 -18.99 19.80 -13.76
CA ARG A 170 -19.91 19.25 -14.76
C ARG A 170 -21.05 20.21 -15.11
N GLU A 171 -21.53 20.99 -14.15
CA GLU A 171 -22.54 22.03 -14.39
C GLU A 171 -21.96 23.22 -15.18
N ARG A 172 -20.74 23.65 -14.85
CA ARG A 172 -20.01 24.69 -15.62
C ARG A 172 -19.73 24.25 -17.05
N GLU A 173 -19.27 23.02 -17.27
CA GLU A 173 -19.08 22.46 -18.62
C GLU A 173 -20.38 22.43 -19.42
N LYS A 174 -21.49 22.01 -18.81
CA LYS A 174 -22.81 22.01 -19.45
C LYS A 174 -23.28 23.42 -19.80
N ALA A 175 -23.06 24.40 -18.93
CA ALA A 175 -23.40 25.79 -19.20
C ALA A 175 -22.59 26.35 -20.39
N ILE A 176 -21.29 26.08 -20.45
CA ILE A 176 -20.42 26.47 -21.57
C ILE A 176 -20.87 25.80 -22.88
N GLN A 177 -21.20 24.51 -22.86
CA GLN A 177 -21.74 23.81 -24.04
C GLN A 177 -23.12 24.35 -24.47
N GLY A 178 -23.99 24.69 -23.50
CA GLY A 178 -25.28 25.31 -23.76
C GLY A 178 -25.17 26.67 -24.44
N GLU A 179 -24.26 27.52 -23.96
CA GLU A 179 -23.97 28.81 -24.59
C GLU A 179 -23.36 28.68 -25.99
N GLN A 180 -22.45 27.72 -26.20
CA GLN A 180 -21.88 27.45 -27.53
C GLN A 180 -22.93 26.96 -28.53
N ARG A 181 -23.84 26.07 -28.11
CA ARG A 181 -24.98 25.62 -28.93
C ARG A 181 -25.96 26.75 -29.24
N GLY A 182 -26.25 27.61 -28.26
CA GLY A 182 -27.10 28.80 -28.45
C GLY A 182 -26.52 29.79 -29.45
N LYS A 183 -25.20 30.06 -29.39
CA LYS A 183 -24.49 30.94 -30.34
C LYS A 183 -24.39 30.34 -31.75
N SER A 184 -24.25 29.02 -31.89
CA SER A 184 -24.23 28.32 -33.18
C SER A 184 -25.60 28.36 -33.87
N GLY A 185 -26.69 28.09 -33.14
CA GLY A 185 -28.05 28.09 -33.68
C GLY A 185 -28.58 29.47 -34.11
N ILE A 186 -28.04 30.56 -33.56
CA ILE A 186 -28.36 31.93 -33.97
C ILE A 186 -27.62 32.32 -35.27
N ARG A 187 -26.44 31.75 -35.53
CA ARG A 187 -25.67 32.01 -36.76
C ARG A 187 -26.24 31.32 -38.01
N GLU A 188 -26.94 30.20 -37.87
CA GLU A 188 -27.55 29.47 -39.01
C GLU A 188 -28.92 30.01 -39.45
N ARG A 189 -29.50 31.00 -38.75
CA ARG A 189 -30.82 31.59 -39.06
C ARG A 189 -30.78 32.97 -39.73
N LYS A 190 -29.63 33.39 -40.28
CA LYS A 190 -29.47 34.58 -41.13
C LYS A 190 -29.00 34.16 -42.52
#